data_AF-V7B6Y8-F1
#
_entry.id   AF-V7B6Y8-F1
#
_cell.length_a   1.000
_cell.length_b   1.000
_cell.length_c   1.000
_cell.angle_alpha   90.00
_cell.angle_beta   90.00
_cell.angle_gamma   90.00
#
_symmetry.space_group_name_H-M   'P 1'
#
loop_
_entity.id
_entity.type
_entity.pdbx_description
1 polymer ?
#
loop_
_entity_poly.entity_id
_entity_poly.type
_entity_poly.pdbx_seq_one_letter_code
_entity_poly.pdbx_strand_id
1 'polypeptide(L)'
;MRISNVPFLFIILCYCFWMHHTVYFTGVSGQIVEDQQQSLLKLKNSLKFEQEKSHKLVFWNSSIDCCKWTGVTCDKEGHVIGLDLNGESINGGFDNS
;
A
#
# COMPACT_ATOMS: atom_id res chain seq x y z
N MET A 1 42.16 -14.23 -34.81
CA MET A 1 40.92 -14.69 -34.15
C MET A 1 40.16 -13.46 -33.67
N ARG A 2 39.15 -12.96 -34.40
CA ARG A 2 38.32 -11.84 -33.93
C ARG A 2 37.24 -12.42 -33.02
N ILE A 3 37.39 -12.22 -31.72
CA ILE A 3 36.39 -12.63 -30.73
C ILE A 3 35.19 -11.70 -30.92
N SER A 4 34.07 -12.27 -31.35
CA SER A 4 32.82 -11.52 -31.54
C SER A 4 32.30 -11.09 -30.17
N ASN A 5 32.23 -9.78 -29.90
CA ASN A 5 31.71 -9.17 -28.66
C ASN A 5 30.18 -9.03 -28.67
N VAL A 6 29.52 -9.43 -29.76
CA VAL A 6 28.06 -9.41 -29.95
C VAL A 6 27.30 -10.13 -28.82
N PRO A 7 27.65 -11.37 -28.40
CA PRO A 7 26.94 -12.05 -27.32
C PRO A 7 27.06 -11.31 -25.98
N PHE A 8 28.17 -10.61 -25.72
CA PHE A 8 28.37 -9.87 -24.47
C PHE A 8 27.46 -8.64 -24.37
N LEU A 9 27.29 -7.91 -25.49
CA LEU A 9 26.35 -6.79 -25.57
C LEU A 9 24.89 -7.24 -25.39
N PHE A 10 24.51 -8.36 -26.00
CA PHE A 10 23.17 -8.94 -25.80
C PHE A 10 22.91 -9.32 -24.34
N ILE A 11 23.89 -9.92 -23.67
CA ILE A 11 23.79 -10.28 -22.25
C ILE A 11 23.58 -9.03 -21.38
N ILE A 12 24.36 -7.96 -21.60
CA ILE A 12 24.23 -6.70 -20.85
C ILE A 12 22.83 -6.10 -21.03
N LEU A 13 22.33 -6.04 -22.27
CA LEU A 13 21.00 -5.50 -22.56
C LEU A 13 19.89 -6.31 -21.87
N CYS A 14 19.99 -7.64 -21.85
CA CYS A 14 19.06 -8.50 -21.13
C CYS A 14 19.08 -8.23 -19.62
N TYR A 15 20.25 -8.13 -19.01
CA TYR A 15 20.36 -7.81 -17.57
C TYR A 15 19.77 -6.44 -17.25
N CYS A 16 20.05 -5.41 -18.06
CA CYS A 16 19.47 -4.08 -17.86
C CYS A 16 17.94 -4.09 -17.95
N PHE A 17 17.37 -4.82 -18.92
CA PHE A 17 15.93 -4.95 -19.06
C PHE A 17 15.28 -5.66 -17.87
N TRP A 18 15.91 -6.74 -17.39
CA TRP A 18 15.45 -7.49 -16.21
C TRP A 18 15.50 -6.64 -14.94
N MET A 19 16.58 -5.89 -14.73
CA MET A 19 16.73 -4.99 -13.59
C MET A 19 15.71 -3.84 -13.64
N HIS A 20 15.50 -3.24 -14.82
CA HIS A 20 14.51 -2.18 -14.99
C HIS A 20 13.09 -2.67 -14.71
N HIS A 21 12.70 -3.83 -15.25
CA HIS A 21 11.36 -4.38 -15.03
C HIS A 21 11.13 -4.75 -13.55
N THR A 22 12.14 -5.31 -12.89
CA THR A 22 12.07 -5.65 -11.45
C THR A 22 11.91 -4.39 -10.60
N VAL A 23 12.76 -3.39 -10.81
CA VAL A 23 12.72 -2.12 -10.04
C VAL A 23 11.42 -1.35 -10.31
N TYR A 24 10.99 -1.29 -11.57
CA TYR A 24 9.75 -0.63 -11.96
C TYR A 24 8.53 -1.26 -11.28
N PHE A 25 8.42 -2.60 -11.31
CA PHE A 25 7.31 -3.30 -10.69
C PHE A 25 7.27 -3.10 -9.16
N THR A 26 8.42 -3.25 -8.48
CA THR A 26 8.48 -3.02 -7.03
C THR A 26 8.18 -1.58 -6.63
N GLY A 27 8.60 -0.60 -7.46
CA GLY A 27 8.35 0.82 -7.20
C GLY A 27 6.87 1.19 -7.33
N VAL A 28 6.18 0.68 -8.36
CA VAL A 28 4.75 0.91 -8.55
C VAL A 28 3.93 0.27 -7.42
N SER A 29 4.26 -0.96 -7.01
CA SER A 29 3.59 -1.63 -5.89
C SER A 29 3.77 -0.87 -4.57
N GLY A 30 4.98 -0.38 -4.27
CA GLY A 30 5.23 0.45 -3.10
C GLY A 30 4.40 1.74 -3.08
N GLN A 31 4.32 2.44 -4.22
CA GLN A 31 3.53 3.67 -4.34
C GLN A 31 2.03 3.42 -4.10
N ILE A 32 1.48 2.32 -4.64
CA ILE A 32 0.06 1.95 -4.45
C ILE A 32 -0.24 1.69 -2.97
N VAL A 33 0.64 0.99 -2.27
CA VAL A 33 0.47 0.69 -0.83
C VAL A 33 0.52 1.98 -0.01
N GLU A 34 1.45 2.89 -0.30
CA GLU A 34 1.51 4.20 0.36
C GLU A 34 0.24 5.03 0.10
N ASP A 35 -0.26 5.05 -1.13
CA ASP A 35 -1.47 5.79 -1.51
C ASP A 35 -2.72 5.21 -0.81
N GLN A 36 -2.80 3.88 -0.67
CA GLN A 36 -3.87 3.20 0.07
C GLN A 36 -3.82 3.57 1.56
N GLN A 37 -2.63 3.54 2.17
CA GLN A 37 -2.45 3.93 3.56
C GLN A 37 -2.88 5.38 3.81
N GLN A 38 -2.48 6.31 2.94
CA GLN A 38 -2.88 7.72 3.04
C GLN A 38 -4.40 7.89 2.91
N SER A 39 -5.02 7.15 1.98
CA SER A 39 -6.48 7.19 1.77
C SER A 39 -7.24 6.72 3.01
N LEU A 40 -6.77 5.66 3.68
CA LEU A 40 -7.35 5.16 4.93
C LEU A 40 -7.13 6.14 6.10
N LEU A 41 -5.99 6.80 6.20
CA LEU A 41 -5.78 7.85 7.22
C LEU A 41 -6.68 9.07 6.98
N LYS A 42 -6.87 9.45 5.72
CA LYS A 42 -7.81 10.50 5.36
C LYS A 42 -9.24 10.12 5.74
N LEU A 43 -9.63 8.87 5.47
CA LEU A 43 -10.91 8.31 5.94
C LEU A 43 -11.03 8.42 7.46
N LYS A 44 -10.06 7.90 8.22
CA LYS A 44 -10.04 8.01 9.69
C LYS A 44 -10.26 9.45 10.17
N ASN A 45 -9.55 10.41 9.58
CA ASN A 45 -9.67 11.81 9.98
C ASN A 45 -11.01 12.46 9.60
N SER A 46 -11.69 11.92 8.59
CA SER A 46 -13.05 12.34 8.22
C SER A 46 -14.12 11.75 9.12
N LEU A 47 -13.84 10.62 9.79
CA LEU A 47 -14.76 9.98 10.71
C LEU A 47 -14.68 10.64 12.09
N LYS A 48 -15.84 11.00 12.63
CA LYS A 48 -15.98 11.35 14.05
C LYS A 48 -16.29 10.08 14.82
N PHE A 49 -15.43 9.68 15.74
CA PHE A 49 -15.62 8.49 16.57
C PHE A 49 -15.12 8.74 17.99
N GLU A 50 -15.71 8.01 18.95
CA GLU A 50 -15.27 8.07 20.35
C GLU A 50 -13.95 7.30 20.53
N GLN A 51 -12.84 8.02 20.70
CA GLN A 51 -11.51 7.39 20.83
C GLN A 51 -11.42 6.37 21.97
N GLU A 52 -12.10 6.61 23.09
CA GLU A 52 -12.10 5.71 24.26
C GLU A 52 -12.87 4.39 24.02
N LYS A 53 -13.80 4.38 23.07
CA LYS A 53 -14.59 3.19 22.70
C LYS A 53 -14.12 2.54 21.39
N SER A 54 -13.16 3.16 20.72
CA SER A 54 -12.56 2.64 19.50
C SER A 54 -11.54 1.56 19.84
N HIS A 55 -11.65 0.42 19.17
CA HIS A 55 -10.71 -0.69 19.32
C HIS A 55 -9.89 -0.91 18.05
N LYS A 56 -10.21 -0.21 16.96
CA LYS A 56 -9.56 -0.37 15.65
C LYS A 56 -8.95 0.95 15.15
N LEU A 57 -9.77 1.97 14.93
CA LEU A 57 -9.37 3.26 14.34
C LEU A 57 -8.35 4.00 15.18
N VAL A 58 -8.41 3.90 16.51
CA VAL A 58 -7.43 4.51 17.42
C VAL A 58 -6.00 4.04 17.14
N PHE A 59 -5.82 2.80 16.69
CA PHE A 59 -4.51 2.20 16.43
C PHE A 59 -3.96 2.45 15.01
N TRP A 60 -4.78 2.97 14.10
CA TRP A 60 -4.32 3.30 12.75
C TRP A 60 -3.30 4.44 12.80
N ASN A 61 -2.07 4.16 12.41
CA ASN A 61 -0.93 5.07 12.52
C ASN A 61 -0.04 4.92 11.27
N SER A 62 0.41 6.05 10.69
CA SER A 62 1.30 6.08 9.53
C SER A 62 2.64 5.38 9.73
N SER A 63 3.05 5.16 10.98
CA SER A 63 4.28 4.45 11.34
C SER A 63 4.16 2.92 11.21
N ILE A 64 2.93 2.41 11.00
CA ILE A 64 2.64 0.99 10.91
C ILE A 64 1.99 0.74 9.54
N ASP A 65 2.47 -0.27 8.85
CA ASP A 65 1.87 -0.78 7.61
C ASP A 65 0.35 -0.99 7.77
N CYS A 66 -0.44 -0.40 6.86
CA CYS A 66 -1.90 -0.44 6.91
C CYS A 66 -2.47 -1.87 6.92
N CYS A 67 -1.78 -2.84 6.33
CA CYS A 67 -2.20 -4.24 6.36
C CYS A 67 -2.10 -4.89 7.75
N LYS A 68 -1.42 -4.24 8.70
CA LYS A 68 -1.34 -4.67 10.10
C LYS A 68 -2.36 -3.96 10.99
N TRP A 69 -3.14 -3.03 10.46
CA TRP A 69 -4.16 -2.36 11.25
C TRP A 69 -5.35 -3.27 11.49
N THR A 70 -5.87 -3.25 12.73
CA THR A 70 -7.09 -3.96 13.07
C THR A 70 -8.25 -3.47 12.21
N GLY A 71 -9.00 -4.43 11.64
CA GLY A 71 -10.11 -4.14 10.74
C GLY A 71 -9.72 -3.91 9.27
N VAL A 72 -8.43 -3.93 8.91
CA VAL A 72 -7.99 -3.86 7.51
C VAL A 72 -7.68 -5.28 7.02
N THR A 73 -8.17 -5.64 5.84
CA THR A 73 -7.87 -6.91 5.17
C THR A 73 -7.10 -6.63 3.89
N CYS A 74 -5.93 -7.24 3.74
CA CYS A 74 -5.11 -7.14 2.53
C CYS A 74 -5.05 -8.47 1.76
N ASP A 75 -4.80 -8.39 0.46
CA ASP A 75 -4.46 -9.54 -0.37
C ASP A 75 -2.99 -9.98 -0.14
N LYS A 76 -2.54 -10.97 -0.93
CA LYS A 76 -1.15 -11.49 -0.85
C LYS A 76 -0.10 -10.50 -1.37
N GLU A 77 -0.52 -9.49 -2.12
CA GLU A 77 0.32 -8.45 -2.70
C GLU A 77 0.39 -7.20 -1.80
N GLY A 78 -0.36 -7.19 -0.69
CA GLY A 78 -0.41 -6.07 0.26
C GLY A 78 -1.44 -5.01 -0.11
N HIS A 79 -2.35 -5.29 -1.06
CA HIS A 79 -3.41 -4.36 -1.39
C HIS A 79 -4.59 -4.51 -0.44
N VAL A 80 -5.11 -3.38 0.04
CA VAL A 80 -6.32 -3.36 0.87
C VAL A 80 -7.54 -3.80 0.05
N ILE A 81 -8.14 -4.92 0.45
CA ILE A 81 -9.33 -5.52 -0.20
C ILE A 81 -10.57 -5.51 0.70
N GLY A 82 -10.42 -5.15 1.98
CA GLY A 82 -11.53 -5.13 2.92
C GLY A 82 -11.30 -4.21 4.10
N LEU A 83 -12.40 -3.64 4.61
CA LEU A 83 -12.40 -2.75 5.75
C LEU A 83 -13.59 -3.07 6.68
N ASP A 84 -13.30 -3.38 7.94
CA ASP A 84 -14.26 -3.67 9.01
C ASP A 84 -14.22 -2.60 10.10
N LEU A 85 -15.18 -1.68 10.04
CA LEU A 85 -15.39 -0.61 11.03
C LEU A 85 -16.44 -0.95 12.09
N ASN A 86 -16.88 -2.20 12.18
CA ASN A 86 -17.89 -2.58 13.15
C ASN A 86 -17.41 -2.34 14.59
N GLY A 87 -18.28 -1.79 15.43
CA GLY A 87 -18.00 -1.49 16.83
C GLY A 87 -17.27 -0.17 17.11
N GLU A 88 -16.91 0.61 16.08
CA GLU A 88 -16.05 1.79 16.24
C GLU A 88 -16.76 3.06 16.75
N SER A 89 -18.03 2.97 17.20
CA SER A 89 -18.80 4.10 17.75
C SER A 89 -18.67 5.39 16.90
N ILE A 90 -18.87 5.25 15.59
CA ILE A 90 -18.75 6.33 14.60
C ILE A 90 -20.04 7.18 14.64
N ASN A 91 -19.87 8.48 14.86
CA ASN A 91 -20.95 9.45 15.02
C ASN A 91 -20.91 10.48 13.88
N GLY A 92 -21.87 10.43 12.96
CA GLY A 92 -21.91 11.30 11.77
C GLY A 92 -21.36 10.60 10.54
N GLY A 93 -22.12 10.69 9.44
CA GLY A 93 -21.73 10.17 8.13
C GLY A 93 -20.91 11.19 7.35
N PHE A 94 -20.25 10.73 6.29
CA PHE A 94 -19.52 11.59 5.34
C PHE A 94 -20.32 12.86 5.07
N ASP A 95 -19.77 14.01 5.48
CA ASP A 95 -20.35 15.30 5.14
C ASP A 95 -20.37 15.38 3.61
N ASN A 96 -21.57 15.31 3.04
CA ASN A 96 -21.82 15.30 1.61
C ASN A 96 -21.53 16.72 1.09
N SER A 97 -20.32 16.94 0.57
CA SER A 97 -19.96 18.14 -0.22
C SER A 97 -19.87 17.79 -1.69
#